data_AF-A0A8T4DM27-F1
#
_entry.id   AF-A0A8T4DM27-F1
#
_cell.length_a   1.000
_cell.length_b   1.000
_cell.length_c   1.000
_cell.angle_alpha   90.00
_cell.angle_beta   90.00
_cell.angle_gamma   90.00
#
_symmetry.space_group_name_H-M   'P 1'
#
loop_
_entity.id
_entity.type
_entity.pdbx_description
1 polymer ?
#
loop_
_entity_poly.entity_id
_entity_poly.type
_entity_poly.pdbx_seq_one_letter_code
_entity_poly.pdbx_strand_id
1 'polypeptide(L)'
;MGHYQNLSVDIGRKEVIGQLARYCFGEGMDYGVLTNGASWILFRAFEKDTKTEDRVLWKANIVSDKLAETIRRLNTISNENIENIDELIKKLPILDEIWQYLLAESGKMIEGVILFLTIIKEHGGPEHERQGPLHWKTIKGELLHELNEKVREKRGDRM
;
A
#
# COMPACT_ATOMS: atom_id res chain seq x y z
N MET A 1 4.82 18.82 -15.89
CA MET A 1 3.93 19.12 -17.03
C MET A 1 3.46 17.80 -17.63
N GLY A 2 2.15 17.58 -17.81
CA GLY A 2 1.58 16.28 -18.19
C GLY A 2 1.07 16.24 -19.63
N HIS A 3 1.42 15.20 -20.39
CA HIS A 3 0.85 14.92 -21.71
C HIS A 3 -0.32 13.93 -21.57
N TYR A 4 -1.53 14.37 -21.94
CA TYR A 4 -2.74 13.55 -21.92
C TYR A 4 -2.93 12.84 -23.28
N GLN A 5 -3.05 11.51 -23.26
CA GLN A 5 -3.45 10.71 -24.43
C GLN A 5 -4.80 10.00 -24.18
N ASN A 6 -5.51 9.63 -25.25
CA ASN A 6 -6.78 8.90 -25.18
C ASN A 6 -6.65 7.58 -24.36
N LEU A 7 -7.71 7.21 -23.62
CA LEU A 7 -7.79 5.99 -22.79
C LEU A 7 -7.38 4.69 -23.52
N SER A 8 -7.58 4.62 -24.83
CA SER A 8 -7.28 3.46 -25.67
C SER A 8 -5.81 3.35 -26.11
N VAL A 9 -5.00 4.37 -25.84
CA VAL A 9 -3.59 4.37 -26.24
C VAL A 9 -2.78 3.64 -25.19
N ASP A 10 -2.07 2.59 -25.63
CA ASP A 10 -1.02 1.98 -24.84
C ASP A 10 0.16 2.96 -24.73
N ILE A 11 0.20 3.65 -23.60
CA ILE A 11 1.24 4.64 -23.27
C ILE A 11 2.60 3.99 -22.96
N GLY A 12 2.68 2.65 -22.90
CA GLY A 12 3.92 1.90 -22.73
C GLY A 12 4.73 1.75 -24.01
N ARG A 13 4.19 2.14 -25.17
CA ARG A 13 4.84 2.01 -26.48
C ARG A 13 6.10 2.88 -26.57
N LYS A 14 7.13 2.31 -27.19
CA LYS A 14 8.45 2.94 -27.33
C LYS A 14 8.39 4.28 -28.04
N GLU A 15 7.50 4.43 -29.02
CA GLU A 15 7.31 5.65 -29.80
C GLU A 15 6.76 6.78 -28.92
N VAL A 16 5.80 6.46 -28.04
CA VAL A 16 5.17 7.44 -27.14
C VAL A 16 6.15 7.89 -26.07
N ILE A 17 6.85 6.94 -25.43
CA ILE A 17 7.88 7.26 -24.44
C ILE A 17 9.02 8.05 -25.10
N GLY A 18 9.40 7.69 -26.33
CA GLY A 18 10.40 8.43 -27.10
C GLY A 18 9.99 9.88 -27.41
N GLN A 19 8.71 10.13 -27.67
CA GLN A 19 8.19 11.49 -27.83
C GLN A 19 8.27 12.29 -26.53
N LEU A 20 7.85 11.69 -25.41
CA LEU A 20 7.98 12.32 -24.09
C LEU A 20 9.45 12.63 -23.77
N ALA A 21 10.36 11.69 -24.03
CA ALA A 21 11.78 11.86 -23.76
C ALA A 21 12.37 13.05 -24.53
N ARG A 22 12.04 13.17 -25.83
CA ARG A 22 12.48 14.31 -26.65
C ARG A 22 11.92 15.63 -26.14
N TYR A 23 10.65 15.65 -25.75
CA TYR A 23 10.01 16.85 -25.21
C TYR A 23 10.64 17.28 -23.88
N CYS A 24 10.74 16.36 -22.91
CA CYS A 24 11.34 16.66 -21.61
C CYS A 24 12.79 17.12 -21.74
N PHE A 25 13.58 16.47 -22.62
CA PHE A 25 14.96 16.88 -22.86
C PHE A 25 15.06 18.27 -23.51
N GLY A 26 14.19 18.56 -24.49
CA GLY A 26 14.15 19.86 -25.16
C GLY A 26 13.76 21.02 -24.24
N GLU A 27 12.90 20.77 -23.26
CA GLU A 27 12.43 21.75 -22.27
C GLU A 27 13.30 21.81 -21.00
N GLY A 28 14.37 21.01 -20.92
CA GLY A 28 15.24 20.97 -19.74
C GLY A 28 14.58 20.41 -18.48
N MET A 29 13.58 19.55 -18.64
CA MET A 29 12.87 18.90 -17.52
C MET A 29 13.56 17.59 -17.14
N ASP A 30 13.84 17.39 -15.85
CA ASP A 30 14.46 16.14 -15.35
C ASP A 30 13.51 14.93 -15.43
N TYR A 31 12.21 15.18 -15.27
CA TYR A 31 11.17 14.16 -15.21
C TYR A 31 9.98 14.48 -16.12
N GLY A 32 9.36 13.42 -16.63
CA GLY A 32 8.11 13.48 -17.40
C GLY A 32 7.08 12.51 -16.85
N VAL A 33 5.81 12.93 -16.88
CA VAL A 33 4.67 12.05 -16.55
C VAL A 33 3.84 11.82 -17.80
N LEU A 34 3.58 10.56 -18.10
CA LEU A 34 2.70 10.13 -19.17
C LEU A 34 1.46 9.45 -18.58
N THR A 35 0.28 9.86 -19.03
CA THR A 35 -0.97 9.24 -18.59
C THR A 35 -2.03 9.21 -19.67
N ASN A 36 -2.84 8.15 -19.65
CA ASN A 36 -4.10 8.06 -20.38
C ASN A 36 -5.32 8.08 -19.44
N GLY A 37 -5.13 8.48 -18.18
CA GLY A 37 -6.14 8.46 -17.13
C GLY A 37 -6.17 7.16 -16.33
N ALA A 38 -6.00 6.00 -16.98
CA ALA A 38 -5.99 4.69 -16.32
C ALA A 38 -4.56 4.25 -15.94
N SER A 39 -3.62 4.43 -16.85
CA SER A 39 -2.21 4.10 -16.68
C SER A 39 -1.39 5.38 -16.52
N TRP A 40 -0.42 5.32 -15.63
CA TRP A 40 0.49 6.41 -15.31
C TRP A 40 1.92 5.89 -15.35
N ILE A 41 2.80 6.66 -15.97
CA ILE A 41 4.22 6.34 -16.10
C ILE A 41 5.01 7.57 -15.65
N LEU A 42 5.94 7.36 -14.72
CA LEU A 42 6.97 8.34 -14.40
C LEU A 42 8.24 7.97 -15.16
N PHE A 43 8.81 8.96 -15.85
CA PHE A 43 9.94 8.82 -16.74
C PHE A 43 11.04 9.83 -16.39
N ARG A 44 12.30 9.39 -16.41
CA ARG A 44 13.48 10.25 -16.27
C ARG A 44 13.94 10.70 -17.66
N ALA A 45 13.99 12.01 -17.89
CA ALA A 45 14.27 12.56 -19.22
C ALA A 45 15.66 12.16 -19.75
N PHE A 46 16.66 12.19 -18.87
CA PHE A 46 18.03 11.88 -19.20
C PHE A 46 18.70 11.03 -18.11
N GLU A 47 19.42 10.01 -18.55
CA GLU A 47 20.32 9.23 -17.71
C GLU A 47 21.43 8.67 -18.60
N LYS A 48 22.68 8.88 -18.19
CA LYS A 48 23.84 8.55 -19.01
C LYS A 48 23.92 7.02 -19.22
N ASP A 49 24.29 6.60 -20.42
CA ASP A 49 24.55 5.19 -20.76
C ASP A 49 23.32 4.26 -20.60
N THR A 50 22.11 4.81 -20.60
CA THR A 50 20.85 4.05 -20.48
C THR A 50 20.00 4.09 -21.75
N LYS A 51 19.15 3.07 -21.96
CA LYS A 51 18.12 3.12 -23.01
C LYS A 51 16.90 3.89 -22.51
N THR A 52 16.00 4.23 -23.43
CA THR A 52 14.71 4.86 -23.08
C THR A 52 13.86 3.97 -22.16
N GLU A 53 13.91 2.65 -22.34
CA GLU A 53 13.12 1.72 -21.52
C GLU A 53 13.59 1.69 -20.06
N ASP A 54 14.90 1.78 -19.83
CA ASP A 54 15.52 1.77 -18.50
C ASP A 54 15.21 3.04 -17.69
N ARG A 55 14.84 4.13 -18.38
CA ARG A 55 14.52 5.43 -17.79
C ARG A 55 13.09 5.53 -17.26
N VAL A 56 12.31 4.46 -17.35
CA VAL A 56 10.99 4.38 -16.71
C VAL A 56 11.17 4.03 -15.23
N LEU A 57 10.82 4.97 -14.34
CA LEU A 57 11.03 4.79 -12.90
C LEU A 57 9.95 3.90 -12.27
N TRP A 58 8.70 4.07 -12.70
CA TRP A 58 7.62 3.16 -12.35
C TRP A 58 6.45 3.30 -13.33
N LYS A 59 5.58 2.28 -13.33
CA LYS A 59 4.28 2.29 -13.98
C LYS A 59 3.20 1.96 -12.94
N ALA A 60 2.05 2.60 -13.03
CA ALA A 60 0.91 2.35 -12.17
C ALA A 60 -0.37 2.31 -13.02
N ASN A 61 -1.17 1.27 -12.85
CA ASN A 61 -2.49 1.16 -13.46
C ASN A 61 -3.55 1.21 -12.36
N ILE A 62 -4.29 2.31 -12.30
CA ILE A 62 -5.28 2.55 -11.23
C ILE A 62 -6.46 1.58 -11.27
N VAL A 63 -6.65 0.87 -12.39
CA VAL A 63 -7.76 -0.07 -12.60
C VAL A 63 -7.37 -1.49 -12.17
N SER A 64 -6.13 -1.90 -12.44
CA SER A 64 -5.69 -3.29 -12.22
C SER A 64 -4.76 -3.48 -11.03
N ASP A 65 -3.97 -2.47 -10.66
CA ASP A 65 -2.94 -2.62 -9.62
C ASP A 65 -3.55 -2.51 -8.22
N LYS A 66 -2.83 -3.01 -7.22
CA LYS A 66 -3.26 -2.85 -5.82
C LYS A 66 -3.32 -1.38 -5.45
N LEU A 67 -4.39 -1.00 -4.76
CA LEU A 67 -4.64 0.39 -4.35
C LEU A 67 -3.46 1.00 -3.57
N ALA A 68 -2.91 0.27 -2.60
CA ALA A 68 -1.82 0.77 -1.77
C ALA A 68 -0.54 1.04 -2.57
N GLU A 69 -0.16 0.14 -3.49
CA GLU A 69 1.02 0.29 -4.35
C GLU A 69 0.83 1.47 -5.32
N THR A 70 -0.37 1.59 -5.89
CA THR A 70 -0.76 2.67 -6.81
C THR A 70 -0.69 4.04 -6.12
N ILE A 71 -1.29 4.18 -4.94
CA ILE A 71 -1.25 5.42 -4.14
C ILE A 71 0.20 5.79 -3.84
N ARG A 72 1.03 4.82 -3.45
CA ARG A 72 2.43 5.07 -3.12
C ARG A 72 3.23 5.59 -4.31
N ARG A 73 3.02 5.03 -5.51
CA ARG A 73 3.63 5.52 -6.76
C ARG A 73 3.12 6.91 -7.13
N LEU A 74 1.80 7.12 -7.14
CA LEU A 74 1.22 8.42 -7.48
C LEU A 74 1.63 9.53 -6.50
N ASN A 75 1.81 9.21 -5.22
CA ASN A 75 2.30 10.16 -4.23
C ASN A 75 3.69 10.69 -4.57
N THR A 76 4.54 9.97 -5.32
CA THR A 76 5.87 10.48 -5.68
C THR A 76 5.78 11.70 -6.62
N ILE A 77 4.67 11.88 -7.32
CA ILE A 77 4.45 12.99 -8.27
C ILE A 77 3.40 13.99 -7.77
N SER A 78 3.03 13.92 -6.48
CA SER A 78 2.15 14.93 -5.89
C SER A 78 2.88 16.27 -5.79
N ASN A 79 2.11 17.36 -5.69
CA ASN A 79 2.67 18.71 -5.69
C ASN A 79 3.64 18.93 -4.52
N GLU A 80 3.35 18.32 -3.38
CA GLU A 80 4.15 18.38 -2.16
C GLU A 80 5.49 17.62 -2.27
N ASN A 81 5.58 16.71 -3.25
CA ASN A 81 6.67 15.74 -3.37
C ASN A 81 7.51 15.92 -4.62
N ILE A 82 7.10 16.79 -5.55
CA ILE A 82 7.70 16.94 -6.88
C ILE A 82 9.18 17.35 -6.83
N GLU A 83 9.59 18.08 -5.79
CA GLU A 83 10.98 18.49 -5.56
C GLU A 83 11.85 17.35 -4.99
N ASN A 84 11.23 16.31 -4.43
CA ASN A 84 11.89 15.21 -3.73
C ASN A 84 11.78 13.88 -4.49
N ILE A 85 11.44 13.92 -5.79
CA ILE A 85 11.23 12.72 -6.61
C ILE A 85 12.41 11.74 -6.51
N ASP A 86 13.65 12.21 -6.65
CA ASP A 86 14.84 11.35 -6.60
C ASP A 86 14.94 10.54 -5.30
N GLU A 87 14.66 11.19 -4.16
CA GLU A 87 14.70 10.54 -2.86
C GLU A 87 13.57 9.52 -2.71
N LEU A 88 12.37 9.89 -3.14
CA LEU A 88 11.19 9.03 -3.05
C LEU A 88 11.34 7.78 -3.92
N ILE A 89 11.86 7.93 -5.14
CA ILE A 89 12.09 6.80 -6.06
C ILE A 89 13.12 5.82 -5.50
N LYS A 90 14.16 6.30 -4.81
CA LYS A 90 15.13 5.42 -4.12
C LYS A 90 14.50 4.68 -2.93
N LYS A 91 13.56 5.29 -2.21
CA LYS A 91 12.89 4.69 -1.05
C LYS A 91 11.83 3.66 -1.44
N LEU A 92 11.18 3.80 -2.60
CA LEU A 92 10.13 2.89 -3.07
C LEU A 92 10.54 1.40 -3.06
N PRO A 93 11.65 0.97 -3.68
CA PRO A 93 12.04 -0.44 -3.71
C PRO A 93 12.42 -0.96 -2.32
N ILE A 94 13.10 -0.15 -1.50
CA ILE A 94 13.46 -0.50 -0.12
C ILE A 94 12.19 -0.81 0.70
N LEU A 95 11.17 0.03 0.56
CA LEU A 95 9.91 -0.18 1.27
C LEU A 95 9.15 -1.41 0.75
N ASP A 96 9.23 -1.74 -0.54
CA ASP A 96 8.69 -2.99 -1.07
C ASP A 96 9.43 -4.21 -0.50
N GLU A 97 10.75 -4.18 -0.45
CA GLU A 97 11.57 -5.26 0.11
C GLU A 97 11.25 -5.49 1.59
N ILE A 98 11.20 -4.41 2.39
CA ILE A 98 10.82 -4.49 3.81
C ILE A 98 9.41 -5.05 3.96
N TRP A 99 8.47 -4.61 3.13
CA TRP A 99 7.10 -5.11 3.17
C TRP A 99 7.01 -6.60 2.84
N GLN A 100 7.70 -7.06 1.80
CA GLN A 100 7.75 -8.48 1.45
C GLN A 100 8.44 -9.32 2.54
N TYR A 101 9.52 -8.80 3.13
CA TYR A 101 10.18 -9.43 4.26
C TYR A 101 9.24 -9.59 5.45
N LEU A 102 8.53 -8.52 5.83
CA LEU A 102 7.55 -8.56 6.92
C LEU A 102 6.42 -9.55 6.65
N LEU A 103 5.90 -9.60 5.41
CA LEU A 103 4.88 -10.57 5.01
C LEU A 103 5.42 -12.01 5.09
N ALA A 104 6.64 -12.25 4.62
CA ALA A 104 7.26 -13.57 4.68
C ALA A 104 7.48 -14.04 6.13
N GLU A 105 7.89 -13.14 7.02
CA GLU A 105 8.14 -13.48 8.43
C GLU A 105 6.86 -13.51 9.28
N SER A 106 5.78 -12.85 8.83
CA SER A 106 4.48 -12.86 9.52
C SER A 106 3.90 -14.26 9.71
N GLY A 107 4.25 -15.22 8.82
CA GLY A 107 3.86 -16.62 8.97
C GLY A 107 4.31 -17.21 10.30
N LYS A 108 5.55 -16.94 10.72
CA LYS A 108 6.09 -17.42 12.02
C LYS A 108 5.38 -16.77 13.21
N MET A 109 5.03 -15.49 13.10
CA MET A 109 4.26 -14.81 14.15
C MET A 109 2.83 -15.36 14.25
N ILE A 110 2.18 -15.60 13.11
CA ILE A 110 0.84 -16.19 13.05
C ILE A 110 0.86 -17.61 13.61
N GLU A 111 1.86 -18.42 13.25
CA GLU A 111 2.06 -19.76 13.81
C GLU A 111 2.24 -19.72 15.33
N GLY A 112 3.04 -18.78 15.85
CA GLY A 112 3.22 -18.59 17.29
C GLY A 112 1.92 -18.22 18.01
N VAL A 113 1.09 -17.34 17.41
CA VAL A 113 -0.21 -16.97 17.96
C VAL A 113 -1.20 -18.14 17.89
N ILE A 114 -1.23 -18.89 16.78
CA ILE A 114 -2.09 -20.07 16.65
C ILE A 114 -1.70 -21.12 17.70
N LEU A 115 -0.41 -21.39 17.86
CA LEU A 115 0.11 -22.32 18.88
C LEU A 115 -0.30 -21.88 20.28
N PHE A 116 -0.11 -20.59 20.61
CA PHE A 116 -0.51 -20.02 21.88
C PHE A 116 -2.02 -20.15 22.15
N LEU A 117 -2.86 -19.81 21.17
CA LEU A 117 -4.31 -19.98 21.27
C LEU A 117 -4.74 -21.45 21.41
N THR A 118 -4.01 -22.37 20.78
CA THR A 118 -4.25 -23.82 20.89
C THR A 118 -3.90 -24.31 22.30
N ILE A 119 -2.75 -23.90 22.84
CA ILE A 119 -2.34 -24.21 24.21
C ILE A 119 -3.38 -23.68 25.22
N ILE A 120 -3.84 -22.43 25.06
CA ILE A 120 -4.88 -21.83 25.93
C ILE A 120 -6.20 -22.60 25.88
N LYS A 121 -6.60 -23.09 24.69
CA LYS A 121 -7.83 -23.88 24.53
C LYS A 121 -7.74 -25.25 25.17
N GLU A 122 -6.59 -25.91 25.05
CA GLU A 122 -6.40 -27.28 25.56
C GLU A 122 -6.11 -27.34 27.06
N HIS A 123 -5.37 -26.38 27.60
CA HIS A 123 -4.88 -26.42 28.97
C HIS A 123 -5.65 -25.50 29.92
N GLY A 124 -6.61 -24.73 29.39
CA GLY A 124 -7.23 -23.61 30.10
C GLY A 124 -6.21 -22.49 30.29
N GLY A 125 -6.48 -21.32 29.72
CA GLY A 125 -5.69 -20.12 30.05
C GLY A 125 -5.67 -19.91 31.57
N PRO A 126 -4.64 -19.25 32.13
CA PRO A 126 -4.58 -18.97 33.56
C PRO A 126 -5.92 -18.40 34.02
N GLU A 127 -6.50 -19.00 35.07
CA GLU A 127 -7.70 -18.50 35.75
C GLU A 127 -7.35 -17.17 36.42
N HIS A 128 -7.16 -16.13 35.61
CA HIS A 128 -7.37 -14.78 36.08
C HIS A 128 -8.87 -14.63 36.23
N GLU A 129 -9.32 -14.16 37.39
CA GLU A 129 -10.64 -13.55 37.53
C GLU A 129 -10.89 -12.74 36.26
N ARG A 130 -11.90 -13.12 35.47
CA ARG A 130 -12.26 -12.40 34.25
C ARG A 130 -12.88 -11.07 34.67
N GLN A 131 -12.08 -10.16 35.20
CA GLN A 131 -12.38 -8.75 35.22
C GLN A 131 -12.21 -8.29 33.77
N GLY A 132 -13.26 -8.49 32.97
CA GLY A 132 -13.35 -7.86 31.66
C GLY A 132 -13.10 -6.36 31.83
N PRO A 133 -12.53 -5.65 30.83
CA PRO A 133 -12.26 -4.24 30.98
C PRO A 133 -13.55 -3.52 31.41
N LEU A 134 -13.57 -2.82 32.55
CA LEU A 134 -14.81 -2.16 33.01
C LEU A 134 -15.24 -0.99 32.10
N HIS A 135 -14.42 -0.61 31.12
CA HIS A 135 -14.51 0.68 30.42
C HIS A 135 -14.47 0.60 28.88
N TRP A 136 -14.36 -0.60 28.29
CA TRP A 136 -14.45 -0.74 26.83
C TRP A 136 -15.88 -0.53 26.33
N LYS A 137 -16.03 0.34 25.33
CA LYS A 137 -17.31 0.67 24.67
C LYS A 137 -17.34 0.14 23.24
N THR A 138 -18.50 -0.30 22.78
CA THR A 138 -18.72 -0.65 21.37
C THR A 138 -18.55 0.60 20.50
N ILE A 139 -18.49 0.40 19.18
CA ILE A 139 -18.55 1.50 18.19
C ILE A 139 -19.85 2.31 18.35
N LYS A 140 -20.88 1.73 18.98
CA LYS A 140 -22.16 2.37 19.32
C LYS A 140 -22.17 3.00 20.72
N GLY A 141 -21.05 3.01 21.44
CA GLY A 141 -20.90 3.62 22.77
C GLY A 141 -21.38 2.77 23.94
N GLU A 142 -21.84 1.54 23.70
CA GLU A 142 -22.37 0.65 24.75
C GLU A 142 -21.23 -0.03 25.52
N LEU A 143 -21.32 -0.10 26.85
CA LEU A 143 -20.34 -0.83 27.64
C LEU A 143 -20.42 -2.31 27.33
N LEU A 144 -19.28 -2.89 27.01
CA LEU A 144 -19.25 -4.25 26.51
C LEU A 144 -19.45 -5.31 27.59
N HIS A 145 -19.31 -4.96 28.89
CA HIS A 145 -19.74 -5.84 29.98
C HIS A 145 -21.28 -6.00 30.01
N GLU A 146 -22.04 -4.91 29.79
CA GLU A 146 -23.51 -4.94 29.71
C GLU A 146 -23.98 -5.75 28.49
N LEU A 147 -23.27 -5.63 27.36
CA LEU A 147 -23.56 -6.43 26.17
C LEU A 147 -23.33 -7.92 26.44
N ASN A 148 -22.24 -8.26 27.13
CA ASN A 148 -21.93 -9.65 27.51
C ASN A 148 -22.95 -10.22 28.48
N GLU A 149 -23.46 -9.44 29.45
CA GLU A 149 -24.54 -9.87 30.34
C GLU A 149 -25.84 -10.14 29.58
N LYS A 150 -26.25 -9.24 28.67
CA LYS A 150 -27.43 -9.45 27.81
C LYS A 150 -27.30 -10.70 26.94
N VAL A 151 -26.10 -10.98 26.44
CA VAL A 151 -25.82 -12.19 25.64
C VAL A 151 -25.86 -13.45 26.50
N ARG A 152 -25.31 -13.41 27.72
CA ARG A 152 -25.37 -14.53 28.68
C ARG A 152 -26.81 -14.85 29.08
N GLU A 153 -27.60 -13.82 29.39
CA GLU A 153 -29.01 -13.99 29.77
C GLU A 153 -29.84 -14.60 28.63
N LYS A 154 -29.56 -14.23 27.38
CA LYS A 154 -30.15 -14.85 26.19
C LYS A 154 -29.71 -16.29 25.94
N ARG A 155 -28.53 -16.68 26.40
CA ARG A 155 -27.99 -18.04 26.24
C ARG A 155 -28.46 -19.01 27.33
N GLY A 156 -29.11 -18.52 28.39
CA GLY A 156 -29.62 -19.37 29.47
C GLY A 156 -28.55 -19.89 30.43
N ASP A 157 -27.31 -19.40 30.31
CA ASP A 157 -26.22 -19.74 31.21
C ASP A 157 -26.38 -18.97 32.54
N ARG A 158 -27.27 -19.44 33.42
CA ARG A 158 -27.22 -19.07 34.84
C ARG A 158 -26.37 -20.08 35.61
N MET A 159 -25.59 -19.54 36.55
CA MET A 159 -24.95 -20.29 37.63
C MET A 159 -26.00 -20.94 38.53
#